data_AF-A0A535M313-F1
#
_entry.id   AF-A0A535M313-F1
#
_cell.length_a   1.000
_cell.length_b   1.000
_cell.length_c   1.000
_cell.angle_alpha   90.00
_cell.angle_beta   90.00
_cell.angle_gamma   90.00
#
_symmetry.space_group_name_H-M   'P 1'
#
loop_
_entity.id
_entity.type
_entity.pdbx_description
1 polymer ?
#
loop_
_entity_poly.entity_id
_entity_poly.type
_entity_poly.pdbx_seq_one_letter_code
_entity_poly.pdbx_strand_id
1 'polypeptide(L)'
;MELWLVCALLTVLCYGVGEGLSKEPTVRLGSARMLVLYALGSAPIYAAWFVLGSGWDRLTPLGVSLATASAVCGCFGTIFWFRAMESGTASVVSGFTAAYPVITVAAAVVILGVSLVPVQIVAIAFLLIGAVVLGLHDHPGEAAVGRAWLAPMLFAIVL
;
A
#
# COMPACT_ATOMS: atom_id res chain seq x y z
N MET A 1 13.08 17.20 -11.96
CA MET A 1 12.25 15.98 -12.03
C MET A 1 10.80 16.42 -12.16
N GLU A 2 10.01 15.69 -12.95
CA GLU A 2 8.57 15.94 -13.07
C GLU A 2 7.86 15.79 -11.71
N LEU A 3 6.88 16.66 -11.42
CA LEU A 3 6.19 16.70 -10.12
C LEU A 3 5.54 15.35 -9.76
N TRP A 4 4.94 14.66 -10.74
CA TRP A 4 4.29 13.36 -10.52
C TRP A 4 5.28 12.30 -10.01
N LEU A 5 6.54 12.35 -10.46
CA LEU A 5 7.58 11.41 -10.05
C LEU A 5 8.04 11.70 -8.63
N VAL A 6 8.16 12.98 -8.27
CA VAL A 6 8.47 13.39 -6.89
C VAL A 6 7.36 12.93 -5.94
N CYS A 7 6.08 13.13 -6.30
CA CYS A 7 4.95 12.64 -5.51
C CYS A 7 4.93 11.12 -5.39
N ALA A 8 5.29 10.39 -6.45
CA ALA A 8 5.38 8.93 -6.40
C ALA A 8 6.50 8.46 -5.45
N LEU A 9 7.67 9.10 -5.49
CA LEU A 9 8.78 8.79 -4.58
C LEU A 9 8.43 9.10 -3.12
N LEU A 10 7.80 10.26 -2.86
CA LEU A 10 7.31 10.60 -1.53
C LEU A 10 6.25 9.61 -1.04
N THR A 11 5.37 9.12 -1.94
CA THR A 11 4.42 8.07 -1.61
C THR A 11 5.12 6.80 -1.14
N VAL A 12 6.17 6.36 -1.83
CA VAL A 12 6.96 5.17 -1.43
C VAL A 12 7.52 5.34 -0.01
N LEU A 13 8.07 6.52 0.30
CA LEU A 13 8.60 6.82 1.63
C LEU A 13 7.49 6.82 2.69
N CYS A 14 6.40 7.57 2.45
CA CYS A 14 5.29 7.67 3.40
C CYS A 14 4.60 6.32 3.65
N TYR A 15 4.41 5.52 2.60
CA TYR A 15 3.78 4.20 2.70
C TYR A 15 4.72 3.23 3.40
N GLY A 16 5.99 3.15 3.02
CA GLY A 16 6.96 2.28 3.69
C GLY A 16 7.08 2.58 5.19
N VAL A 17 7.09 3.87 5.56
CA VAL A 17 7.08 4.28 6.97
C VAL A 17 5.75 3.91 7.65
N GLY A 18 4.63 4.21 7.01
CA GLY A 18 3.30 3.91 7.54
C GLY A 18 3.05 2.42 7.76
N GLU A 19 3.49 1.58 6.84
CA GLU A 19 3.32 0.12 6.91
C GLU A 19 4.12 -0.50 8.06
N GLY A 20 5.39 -0.10 8.21
CA GLY A 20 6.20 -0.52 9.36
C GLY A 20 5.55 -0.07 10.68
N LEU A 21 5.13 1.20 10.76
CA LEU A 21 4.45 1.76 11.94
C LEU A 21 3.14 1.05 12.28
N SER A 22 2.46 0.49 11.29
CA SER A 22 1.17 -0.15 11.46
C SER A 22 1.25 -1.53 12.12
N LYS A 23 2.39 -2.22 12.08
CA LYS A 23 2.51 -3.60 12.59
C LYS A 23 2.23 -3.72 14.08
N GLU A 24 2.95 -2.95 14.90
CA GLU A 24 2.85 -3.04 16.36
C GLU A 24 1.42 -2.72 16.88
N PRO A 25 0.76 -1.62 16.45
CA PRO A 25 -0.63 -1.36 16.81
C PRO A 25 -1.59 -2.45 16.32
N THR A 26 -1.37 -2.99 15.11
CA THR A 26 -2.24 -4.04 14.54
C THR A 26 -2.23 -5.31 15.38
N VAL A 27 -1.05 -5.76 15.83
CA VAL A 27 -0.92 -6.94 16.69
C VAL A 27 -1.57 -6.70 18.07
N ARG A 28 -1.44 -5.50 18.63
CA ARG A 28 -1.97 -5.16 19.97
C ARG A 28 -3.48 -4.92 19.99
N LEU A 29 -4.00 -4.23 18.99
CA LEU A 29 -5.38 -3.74 18.95
C LEU A 29 -6.29 -4.66 18.12
N GLY A 30 -5.71 -5.49 17.27
CA GLY A 30 -6.41 -6.23 16.23
C GLY A 30 -6.80 -5.35 15.03
N SER A 31 -6.99 -5.99 13.89
CA SER A 31 -7.23 -5.43 12.57
C SER A 31 -8.47 -4.56 12.54
N ALA A 32 -9.58 -5.01 13.14
CA ALA A 32 -10.83 -4.25 13.15
C ALA A 32 -10.70 -2.89 13.86
N ARG A 33 -10.02 -2.85 15.02
CA ARG A 33 -9.83 -1.59 15.76
C ARG A 33 -8.82 -0.69 15.04
N MET A 34 -7.76 -1.29 14.50
CA MET A 34 -6.78 -0.57 13.71
C MET A 34 -7.41 0.08 12.46
N LEU A 35 -8.32 -0.61 11.77
CA LEU A 35 -9.06 -0.08 10.62
C LEU A 35 -9.88 1.17 10.99
N VAL A 36 -10.58 1.14 12.13
CA VAL A 36 -11.35 2.30 12.61
C VAL A 36 -10.42 3.47 12.91
N LEU A 37 -9.31 3.23 13.61
CA LEU A 37 -8.32 4.27 13.91
C LEU A 37 -7.66 4.82 12.63
N TYR A 38 -7.36 3.96 11.67
CA TYR A 38 -6.81 4.33 10.37
C TYR A 38 -7.79 5.20 9.58
N ALA A 39 -9.07 4.85 9.56
CA ALA A 39 -10.12 5.63 8.92
C ALA A 39 -10.31 7.00 9.62
N LEU A 40 -10.36 7.02 10.96
CA LEU A 40 -10.50 8.25 11.73
C LEU A 40 -9.29 9.19 11.58
N GLY A 41 -8.09 8.63 11.46
CA GLY A 41 -6.87 9.41 11.24
C GLY A 41 -6.75 9.95 9.82
N SER A 42 -7.13 9.16 8.81
CA SER A 42 -6.98 9.53 7.39
C SER A 42 -8.11 10.42 6.86
N ALA A 43 -9.36 10.20 7.28
CA ALA A 43 -10.51 10.98 6.83
C ALA A 43 -10.36 12.51 6.96
N PRO A 44 -9.93 13.08 8.12
CA PRO A 44 -9.77 14.52 8.24
C PRO A 44 -8.63 15.06 7.37
N ILE A 45 -7.56 14.28 7.17
CA ILE A 45 -6.44 14.68 6.29
C ILE A 45 -6.93 14.77 4.85
N TYR A 46 -7.68 13.78 4.37
CA TYR A 46 -8.24 13.78 3.03
C TYR A 46 -9.30 14.87 2.85
N ALA A 47 -10.15 15.11 3.85
CA ALA A 47 -11.14 16.19 3.83
C ALA A 47 -10.47 17.57 3.76
N ALA A 48 -9.40 17.80 4.54
CA ALA A 48 -8.62 19.03 4.47
C ALA A 48 -7.99 19.21 3.09
N TRP A 49 -7.40 18.17 2.51
CA TRP A 49 -6.84 18.21 1.17
C TRP A 49 -7.89 18.54 0.10
N PHE A 50 -9.09 17.96 0.21
CA PHE A 50 -10.20 18.25 -0.70
C PHE A 50 -10.62 19.73 -0.65
N VAL A 51 -10.82 20.28 0.54
CA VAL A 51 -11.28 21.66 0.74
C VAL A 51 -10.20 22.67 0.32
N LEU A 52 -8.93 22.41 0.62
CA LEU A 52 -7.84 23.36 0.37
C LEU A 52 -7.27 23.27 -1.04
N GLY A 53 -7.32 22.10 -1.69
CA GLY A 53 -6.57 21.83 -2.91
C GLY A 53 -7.41 21.67 -4.18
N SER A 54 -8.61 21.10 -4.08
CA SER A 54 -9.34 20.62 -5.27
C SER A 54 -10.73 21.22 -5.48
N GLY A 55 -11.43 21.61 -4.40
CA GLY A 55 -12.79 22.15 -4.48
C GLY A 55 -13.79 21.18 -5.15
N TRP A 56 -14.92 21.72 -5.62
CA TRP A 56 -16.05 20.94 -6.14
C TRP A 56 -16.13 20.88 -7.68
N ASP A 57 -15.32 21.67 -8.37
CA ASP A 57 -15.50 22.01 -9.80
C ASP A 57 -15.31 20.82 -10.77
N ARG A 58 -14.71 19.71 -10.31
CA ARG A 58 -14.41 18.52 -11.14
C ARG A 58 -15.24 17.28 -10.78
N LEU A 59 -16.29 17.44 -9.96
CA LEU A 59 -17.15 16.33 -9.57
C LEU A 59 -18.16 16.00 -10.68
N THR A 60 -17.82 15.01 -11.51
CA THR A 60 -18.71 14.45 -12.53
C THR A 60 -19.34 13.14 -12.06
N PRO A 61 -20.56 12.76 -12.52
CA PRO A 61 -21.19 11.51 -12.09
C PRO A 61 -20.32 10.27 -12.36
N LEU A 62 -19.64 10.22 -13.50
CA LEU A 62 -18.70 9.14 -13.84
C LEU A 62 -17.45 9.17 -12.96
N GLY A 63 -16.90 10.36 -12.68
CA GLY A 63 -15.76 10.50 -11.78
C GLY A 63 -16.09 10.01 -10.37
N VAL A 64 -17.27 10.37 -9.85
CA VAL A 64 -17.74 9.93 -8.53
C VAL A 64 -17.97 8.41 -8.49
N SER A 65 -18.55 7.82 -9.53
CA SER A 65 -18.78 6.36 -9.57
C SER A 65 -17.47 5.57 -9.61
N LEU A 66 -16.51 5.99 -10.44
CA LEU A 66 -15.18 5.38 -10.50
C LEU A 66 -14.40 5.57 -9.20
N ALA A 67 -14.45 6.76 -8.61
CA ALA A 67 -13.83 7.03 -7.31
C ALA A 67 -14.43 6.16 -6.20
N THR A 68 -15.75 5.98 -6.19
CA THR A 68 -16.46 5.14 -5.22
C THR A 68 -16.07 3.67 -5.39
N ALA A 69 -16.03 3.16 -6.63
CA ALA A 69 -15.60 1.80 -6.91
C ALA A 69 -14.15 1.57 -6.47
N SER A 70 -13.26 2.52 -6.78
CA SER A 70 -11.87 2.50 -6.31
C SER A 70 -11.78 2.48 -4.78
N ALA A 71 -12.55 3.32 -4.10
CA ALA A 71 -12.58 3.35 -2.63
C ALA A 71 -13.09 2.05 -2.01
N VAL A 72 -14.11 1.41 -2.59
CA VAL A 72 -14.62 0.11 -2.14
C VAL A 72 -13.54 -0.97 -2.28
N CYS A 73 -12.89 -1.07 -3.44
CA CYS A 73 -11.76 -1.98 -3.65
C CYS A 73 -10.62 -1.70 -2.66
N GLY A 74 -10.30 -0.42 -2.45
CA GLY A 74 -9.33 0.03 -1.46
C GLY A 74 -9.69 -0.43 -0.04
N CYS A 75 -10.94 -0.25 0.39
CA CYS A 75 -11.40 -0.68 1.72
C CYS A 75 -11.22 -2.19 1.92
N PHE A 76 -11.65 -3.01 0.96
CA PHE A 76 -11.45 -4.46 1.04
C PHE A 76 -9.96 -4.83 1.05
N GLY A 77 -9.15 -4.19 0.20
CA GLY A 77 -7.70 -4.36 0.20
C GLY A 77 -7.09 -4.05 1.56
N THR A 78 -7.45 -2.91 2.16
CA THR A 78 -6.97 -2.51 3.49
C THR A 78 -7.43 -3.46 4.58
N ILE A 79 -8.66 -4.00 4.51
CA ILE A 79 -9.13 -5.04 5.45
C ILE A 79 -8.24 -6.29 5.38
N PHE A 80 -8.00 -6.81 4.18
CA PHE A 80 -7.16 -8.01 4.02
C PHE A 80 -5.70 -7.74 4.39
N TRP A 81 -5.20 -6.55 4.10
CA TRP A 81 -3.85 -6.13 4.47
C TRP A 81 -3.66 -6.08 5.98
N PHE A 82 -4.56 -5.42 6.73
CA PHE A 82 -4.46 -5.40 8.19
C PHE A 82 -4.63 -6.80 8.81
N ARG A 83 -5.50 -7.65 8.23
CA ARG A 83 -5.61 -9.06 8.64
C ARG A 83 -4.30 -9.82 8.43
N ALA A 84 -3.64 -9.65 7.29
CA ALA A 84 -2.34 -10.25 7.02
C ALA A 84 -1.27 -9.70 7.98
N MET A 85 -1.31 -8.41 8.29
CA MET A 85 -0.40 -7.76 9.24
C MET A 85 -0.59 -8.23 10.68
N GLU A 86 -1.76 -8.76 11.07
CA GLU A 86 -1.94 -9.37 12.39
C GLU A 86 -1.06 -10.62 12.54
N SER A 87 -1.06 -11.49 11.53
CA SER A 87 -0.42 -12.82 11.59
C SER A 87 0.99 -12.89 10.97
N GLY A 88 1.26 -12.10 9.93
CA GLY A 88 2.53 -12.13 9.18
C GLY A 88 3.53 -11.07 9.65
N THR A 89 4.78 -11.20 9.19
CA THR A 89 5.79 -10.16 9.40
C THR A 89 5.53 -8.95 8.50
N ALA A 90 5.80 -7.74 8.99
CA ALA A 90 5.53 -6.52 8.24
C ALA A 90 6.26 -6.50 6.89
N SER A 91 7.52 -6.93 6.88
CA SER A 91 8.37 -6.98 5.69
C SER A 91 7.90 -7.96 4.62
N VAL A 92 7.34 -9.11 5.01
CA VAL A 92 6.81 -10.09 4.06
C VAL A 92 5.47 -9.63 3.53
N VAL A 93 4.57 -9.17 4.40
CA VAL A 93 3.24 -8.69 3.98
C VAL A 93 3.37 -7.48 3.05
N SER A 94 4.18 -6.47 3.38
CA SER A 94 4.40 -5.31 2.51
C SER A 94 5.09 -5.70 1.20
N GLY A 95 6.17 -6.47 1.27
CA GLY A 95 6.93 -6.89 0.09
C GLY A 95 6.10 -7.74 -0.88
N PHE A 96 5.28 -8.64 -0.37
CA PHE A 96 4.37 -9.44 -1.19
C PHE A 96 3.27 -8.58 -1.81
N THR A 97 2.63 -7.73 -1.00
CA THR A 97 1.52 -6.89 -1.48
C THR A 97 1.97 -5.82 -2.48
N ALA A 98 3.22 -5.36 -2.43
CA ALA A 98 3.83 -4.46 -3.43
C ALA A 98 3.82 -5.02 -4.87
N ALA A 99 3.53 -6.31 -5.07
CA ALA A 99 3.33 -6.91 -6.39
C ALA A 99 1.95 -6.64 -7.03
N TYR A 100 1.03 -5.93 -6.36
CA TYR A 100 -0.28 -5.57 -6.93
C TYR A 100 -0.23 -4.86 -8.30
N PRO A 101 0.83 -4.11 -8.70
CA PRO A 101 0.90 -3.53 -10.03
C PRO A 101 0.80 -4.56 -11.16
N VAL A 102 1.14 -5.83 -10.91
CA VAL A 102 0.96 -6.91 -11.90
C VAL A 102 -0.50 -7.05 -12.30
N ILE A 103 -1.43 -6.92 -11.35
CA ILE A 103 -2.87 -6.95 -11.64
C ILE A 103 -3.28 -5.74 -12.49
N THR A 104 -2.71 -4.57 -12.20
CA THR A 104 -2.97 -3.35 -12.97
C THR A 104 -2.46 -3.48 -14.41
N VAL A 105 -1.26 -4.03 -14.60
CA VAL A 105 -0.70 -4.29 -15.92
C VAL A 105 -1.54 -5.34 -16.67
N ALA A 106 -1.92 -6.43 -16.02
CA ALA A 106 -2.78 -7.45 -16.64
C ALA A 106 -4.12 -6.85 -17.08
N ALA A 107 -4.74 -6.02 -16.24
CA ALA A 107 -5.96 -5.30 -16.60
C ALA A 107 -5.73 -4.36 -17.80
N ALA A 108 -4.61 -3.63 -17.85
CA ALA A 108 -4.28 -2.78 -18.99
C ALA A 108 -4.09 -3.58 -20.29
N VAL A 109 -3.43 -4.74 -20.24
CA VAL A 109 -3.27 -5.62 -21.40
C VAL A 109 -4.63 -6.15 -21.88
N VAL A 110 -5.46 -6.64 -20.96
CA VAL A 110 -6.74 -7.29 -21.30
C VAL A 110 -7.82 -6.29 -21.71
N ILE A 111 -7.97 -5.20 -20.96
CA ILE A 111 -9.07 -4.24 -21.15
C ILE A 111 -8.70 -3.19 -22.20
N LEU A 112 -7.46 -2.69 -22.17
CA LEU A 112 -7.03 -1.59 -23.05
C LEU A 112 -6.27 -2.09 -24.29
N GLY A 113 -5.97 -3.40 -24.38
CA GLY A 113 -5.27 -3.99 -25.52
C GLY A 113 -3.81 -3.54 -25.64
N VAL A 114 -3.20 -3.09 -24.53
CA VAL A 114 -1.81 -2.59 -24.53
C VAL A 114 -0.83 -3.75 -24.66
N SER A 115 0.09 -3.67 -25.62
CA SER A 115 1.19 -4.61 -25.78
C SER A 115 2.36 -4.25 -24.87
N LEU A 116 2.90 -5.24 -24.15
CA LEU A 116 4.08 -5.07 -23.30
C LEU A 116 5.36 -5.25 -24.12
N VAL A 117 6.35 -4.41 -23.88
CA VAL A 117 7.70 -4.63 -24.41
C VAL A 117 8.41 -5.73 -23.62
N PRO A 118 9.38 -6.47 -24.21
CA PRO A 118 10.03 -7.60 -23.54
C PRO A 118 10.64 -7.26 -22.17
N VAL A 119 11.22 -6.06 -22.02
CA VAL A 119 11.80 -5.60 -20.75
C VAL A 119 10.75 -5.45 -19.63
N GLN A 120 9.52 -5.03 -19.96
CA GLN A 120 8.43 -4.93 -18.98
C GLN A 120 7.99 -6.31 -18.52
N ILE A 121 7.93 -7.29 -19.43
CA ILE A 121 7.59 -8.68 -19.12
C ILE A 121 8.63 -9.26 -18.16
N VAL A 122 9.92 -9.05 -18.44
CA VAL A 122 11.01 -9.48 -17.57
C VAL A 122 10.90 -8.81 -16.19
N ALA A 123 10.69 -7.49 -16.13
CA ALA A 123 10.53 -6.78 -14.86
C ALA A 123 9.35 -7.32 -14.02
N ILE A 124 8.22 -7.61 -14.66
CA ILE A 124 7.05 -8.22 -13.99
C ILE A 124 7.38 -9.61 -13.47
N ALA A 125 8.09 -10.43 -14.26
CA ALA A 125 8.52 -11.75 -13.82
C ALA A 125 9.44 -11.68 -12.59
N PHE A 126 10.42 -10.78 -12.58
CA PHE A 126 11.29 -10.55 -11.43
C PHE A 126 10.52 -10.06 -10.20
N LEU A 127 9.56 -9.16 -10.37
CA LEU A 127 8.69 -8.67 -9.30
C LEU A 127 7.89 -9.82 -8.67
N LEU A 128 7.29 -10.69 -9.48
CA LEU A 128 6.53 -11.86 -9.02
C LEU A 128 7.42 -12.86 -8.30
N ILE A 129 8.60 -13.17 -8.85
CA ILE A 129 9.56 -14.09 -8.22
C ILE A 129 10.01 -13.52 -6.87
N GLY A 130 10.35 -12.23 -6.80
CA GLY A 130 10.73 -11.57 -5.56
C GLY A 130 9.63 -11.64 -4.50
N ALA A 131 8.39 -11.36 -4.88
CA ALA A 131 7.24 -11.47 -3.99
C ALA A 131 7.07 -12.90 -3.45
N VAL A 132 7.12 -13.92 -4.32
CA VAL A 132 7.01 -15.33 -3.91
C VAL A 132 8.14 -15.73 -2.97
N VAL A 133 9.39 -15.36 -3.28
CA VAL A 133 10.57 -15.69 -2.45
C VAL A 133 10.47 -15.07 -1.07
N LEU A 134 9.99 -13.82 -0.96
CA LEU A 134 9.71 -13.17 0.33
C LEU A 134 8.62 -13.93 1.11
N GLY A 135 7.54 -14.34 0.45
CA GLY A 135 6.47 -15.12 1.07
C GLY A 135 6.92 -16.49 1.59
N LEU A 136 7.88 -17.13 0.93
CA LEU A 136 8.40 -18.44 1.32
C LEU A 136 9.35 -18.41 2.54
N HIS A 137 10.00 -17.28 2.81
CA HIS A 137 10.95 -17.13 3.92
C HIS A 137 10.30 -16.73 5.25
N ASP A 138 8.98 -16.59 5.32
CA ASP A 138 8.27 -16.32 6.58
C ASP A 138 8.29 -17.60 7.45
N HIS A 139 9.21 -17.67 8.42
CA HIS A 139 9.26 -18.76 9.40
C HIS A 139 8.17 -18.57 10.48
N PRO A 140 7.40 -19.62 10.87
CA PRO A 140 6.31 -19.51 11.87
C PRO A 140 6.79 -19.36 13.33
N GLY A 141 8.00 -18.87 13.56
CA GLY A 141 8.62 -18.86 14.88
C GLY A 141 9.37 -17.58 15.15
N GLU A 142 8.66 -16.49 15.42
CA GLU A 142 9.03 -15.52 16.46
C GLU A 142 7.93 -14.46 16.60
N ALA A 143 6.99 -14.77 17.48
CA ALA A 143 6.19 -13.78 18.18
C ALA A 143 7.11 -12.91 19.08
N ALA A 144 8.02 -12.10 18.52
CA ALA A 144 8.77 -11.08 19.26
C ALA A 144 9.70 -10.28 18.33
N VAL A 145 9.22 -9.20 17.70
CA VAL A 145 10.13 -8.09 17.35
C VAL A 145 9.55 -6.80 17.93
N GLY A 146 9.62 -6.71 19.25
CA GLY A 146 9.43 -5.47 19.96
C GLY A 146 10.51 -4.46 19.56
N ARG A 147 10.07 -3.27 19.11
CA ARG A 147 10.83 -2.02 18.98
C ARG A 147 12.12 -1.98 18.15
N ALA A 148 12.73 -3.11 17.77
CA ALA A 148 14.00 -3.16 17.04
C ALA A 148 13.92 -2.61 15.60
N TRP A 149 12.72 -2.57 15.02
CA TRP A 149 12.45 -2.03 13.69
C TRP A 149 12.33 -0.50 13.65
N LEU A 150 12.11 0.16 14.80
CA LEU A 150 11.94 1.61 14.89
C LEU A 150 13.26 2.38 14.68
N ALA A 151 14.37 1.87 15.21
CA ALA A 151 15.69 2.50 15.09
C ALA A 151 16.19 2.63 13.63
N PRO A 152 16.18 1.57 12.79
CA PRO A 152 16.56 1.69 11.39
C PRO A 152 15.57 2.54 10.56
N MET A 153 14.26 2.52 10.87
CA MET A 153 13.30 3.39 10.19
C MET A 153 13.49 4.88 10.50
N LEU A 154 13.74 5.22 11.76
CA LEU A 154 14.05 6.61 12.14
C LEU A 154 15.36 7.08 11.50
N PHE A 155 16.36 6.20 11.39
CA PHE A 155 17.61 6.50 10.68
C PHE A 155 17.39 6.74 9.18
N ALA A 156 16.52 5.95 8.52
CA ALA A 156 16.17 6.10 7.11
C ALA A 156 15.34 7.35 6.79
N ILE A 157 14.65 7.93 7.78
CA ILE A 157 13.90 9.20 7.63
C ILE A 157 14.83 10.42 7.76
N VAL A 158 15.95 10.28 8.46
CA VAL A 158 16.88 11.38 8.76
C VAL A 158 18.00 11.52 7.71
N LEU A 159 18.18 10.52 6.85
CA LEU A 159 19.23 10.44 5.83
C LEU A 159 18.66 10.66 4.42
#